data_AF-A0A382WED1-F1
#
_entry.id   AF-A0A382WED1-F1
#
_cell.length_a   1.000
_cell.length_b   1.000
_cell.length_c   1.000
_cell.angle_alpha   90.00
_cell.angle_beta   90.00
_cell.angle_gamma   90.00
#
_symmetry.space_group_name_H-M   'P 1'
#
loop_
_entity.id
_entity.type
_entity.pdbx_description
1 polymer ?
#
loop_
_entity_poly.entity_id
_entity_poly.type
_entity_poly.pdbx_seq_one_letter_code
_entity_poly.pdbx_strand_id
1 'polypeptide(L)'
;MKDIYIKTEPAGEIGFGKLNDDDIKSIKGLLKSKELKGSEFIDSPHNFTQESAYGVLVSDEDTIDGELPKYNCIETISFLKGQSYEDGWYLIHTALSKGSIQFEFQPEGGSFDINQLELQYQKLDLGELSDDIYGDLQFNILSDFIYKGRSIIEYQN
;
A
#
# COMPACT_ATOMS: atom_id res chain seq x y z
N MET A 1 -17.73 -6.86 -22.48
CA MET A 1 -16.68 -6.86 -21.45
C MET A 1 -16.49 -5.43 -21.00
N LYS A 2 -16.04 -5.23 -19.76
CA LYS A 2 -15.64 -3.95 -19.20
C LYS A 2 -14.14 -4.02 -18.94
N ASP A 3 -13.41 -3.08 -19.49
CA ASP A 3 -11.99 -2.84 -19.19
C ASP A 3 -11.90 -1.84 -18.03
N ILE A 4 -11.01 -2.10 -17.08
CA ILE A 4 -10.69 -1.22 -15.96
C ILE A 4 -9.21 -0.92 -16.05
N TYR A 5 -8.86 0.37 -16.11
CA TYR A 5 -7.48 0.84 -16.14
C TYR A 5 -7.28 1.92 -15.09
N ILE A 6 -6.30 1.73 -14.20
CA ILE A 6 -5.85 2.75 -13.25
C ILE A 6 -4.35 2.92 -13.42
N LYS A 7 -3.92 4.17 -13.64
CA LYS A 7 -2.50 4.55 -13.62
C LYS A 7 -2.27 5.46 -12.43
N THR A 8 -1.22 5.18 -11.67
CA THR A 8 -0.93 5.92 -10.44
C THR A 8 0.57 6.10 -10.23
N GLU A 9 0.89 7.14 -9.47
CA GLU A 9 2.21 7.48 -8.97
C GLU A 9 1.97 8.24 -7.65
N PRO A 10 2.19 7.61 -6.49
CA PRO A 10 2.99 6.39 -6.30
C PRO A 10 2.25 5.06 -6.51
N ALA A 11 3.01 3.99 -6.74
CA ALA A 11 2.66 2.58 -6.63
C ALA A 11 3.84 1.83 -6.01
N GLY A 12 3.60 0.69 -5.36
CA GLY A 12 4.67 -0.18 -4.89
C GLY A 12 4.49 -0.63 -3.45
N GLU A 13 5.60 -0.85 -2.77
CA GLU A 13 5.63 -1.43 -1.43
C GLU A 13 5.86 -0.36 -0.36
N ILE A 14 5.14 -0.50 0.74
CA ILE A 14 5.43 0.21 1.98
C ILE A 14 5.34 -0.80 3.12
N GLY A 15 6.40 -0.88 3.92
CA GLY A 15 6.46 -1.73 5.09
C GLY A 15 7.06 -1.01 6.28
N PHE A 16 6.63 -1.39 7.48
CA PHE A 16 7.25 -0.93 8.72
C PHE A 16 7.26 -2.02 9.77
N GLY A 17 8.19 -1.86 10.71
CA GLY A 17 8.28 -2.76 11.84
C GLY A 17 9.13 -2.23 12.98
N LYS A 18 8.85 -2.75 14.18
CA LYS A 18 9.60 -2.45 15.39
C LYS A 18 10.83 -3.34 15.43
N LEU A 19 12.01 -2.74 15.55
CA LEU A 19 13.27 -3.44 15.70
C LEU A 19 13.39 -4.00 17.12
N ASN A 20 13.86 -5.24 17.22
CA ASN A 20 14.19 -5.84 18.52
C ASN A 20 15.60 -5.40 19.00
N ASP A 21 15.99 -5.78 20.21
CA ASP A 21 17.27 -5.38 20.79
C ASP A 21 18.50 -5.85 19.98
N ASP A 22 18.41 -7.02 19.35
CA ASP A 22 19.48 -7.57 18.51
C ASP A 22 19.59 -6.81 17.19
N ASP A 23 18.46 -6.44 16.57
CA ASP A 23 18.40 -5.59 15.38
C ASP A 23 19.00 -4.20 15.69
N ILE A 24 18.61 -3.60 16.81
CA ILE A 24 19.09 -2.29 17.26
C ILE A 24 20.61 -2.32 17.49
N LYS A 25 21.11 -3.39 18.12
CA LYS A 25 22.55 -3.57 18.34
C LYS A 25 23.29 -3.71 17.01
N SER A 26 22.72 -4.47 16.08
CA SER A 26 23.29 -4.73 14.75
C SER A 26 23.36 -3.46 13.91
N ILE A 27 22.26 -2.71 13.77
CA ILE A 27 22.24 -1.47 12.98
C ILE A 27 23.17 -0.40 13.57
N LYS A 28 23.24 -0.28 14.91
CA LYS A 28 24.21 0.62 15.57
C LYS A 28 25.66 0.21 15.29
N GLY A 29 25.95 -1.08 15.20
CA GLY A 29 27.26 -1.59 14.81
C GLY A 29 27.62 -1.16 13.39
N LEU A 30 26.72 -1.40 12.44
CA LEU A 30 26.91 -1.08 11.02
C LEU A 30 27.07 0.42 10.77
N LEU A 31 26.30 1.26 11.48
CA LEU A 31 26.44 2.72 11.42
C LEU A 31 27.81 3.19 11.92
N LYS A 32 28.33 2.58 12.99
CA LYS A 32 29.66 2.90 13.54
C LYS A 32 30.78 2.45 12.61
N SER A 33 30.66 1.27 11.99
CA SER A 33 31.67 0.76 11.05
C SER A 33 31.55 1.35 9.64
N LYS A 34 30.46 2.07 9.34
CA LYS A 34 30.12 2.59 7.99
C LYS A 34 29.90 1.48 6.95
N GLU A 35 29.37 0.34 7.40
CA GLU A 35 29.11 -0.85 6.57
C GLU A 35 27.61 -1.12 6.40
N LEU A 36 26.77 -0.09 6.54
CA LEU A 36 25.32 -0.23 6.37
C LEU A 36 24.94 -0.66 4.94
N LYS A 37 25.69 -0.19 3.94
CA LYS A 37 25.48 -0.58 2.53
C LYS A 37 25.78 -2.07 2.35
N GLY A 38 24.85 -2.80 1.75
CA GLY A 38 24.96 -4.26 1.56
C GLY A 38 24.62 -5.06 2.82
N SER A 39 24.08 -4.41 3.85
CA SER A 39 23.52 -5.11 5.00
C SER A 39 22.07 -5.50 4.74
N GLU A 40 21.55 -6.45 5.52
CA GLU A 40 20.18 -6.92 5.43
C GLU A 40 19.15 -5.77 5.60
N PHE A 41 19.47 -4.76 6.40
CA PHE A 41 18.62 -3.56 6.58
C PHE A 41 18.41 -2.76 5.29
N ILE A 42 19.29 -2.92 4.30
CA ILE A 42 19.22 -2.23 3.00
C ILE A 42 18.81 -3.20 1.89
N ASP A 43 19.39 -4.40 1.88
CA ASP A 43 19.20 -5.36 0.78
C ASP A 43 17.92 -6.20 0.95
N SER A 44 17.46 -6.41 2.19
CA SER A 44 16.26 -7.18 2.54
C SER A 44 15.44 -6.51 3.66
N PRO A 45 15.04 -5.24 3.52
CA PRO A 45 14.38 -4.49 4.60
C PRO A 45 13.04 -5.11 5.03
N HIS A 46 12.37 -5.86 4.13
CA HIS A 46 11.15 -6.60 4.40
C HIS A 46 11.28 -7.63 5.54
N ASN A 47 12.50 -8.10 5.85
CA ASN A 47 12.76 -8.99 6.99
C ASN A 47 12.50 -8.30 8.35
N PHE A 48 12.48 -6.98 8.37
CA PHE A 48 12.29 -6.17 9.58
C PHE A 48 10.92 -5.50 9.65
N THR A 49 10.05 -5.73 8.67
CA THR A 49 8.70 -5.16 8.61
C THR A 49 7.68 -6.21 9.03
N GLN A 50 6.84 -5.90 10.02
CA GLN A 50 5.76 -6.80 10.46
C GLN A 50 4.42 -6.47 9.79
N GLU A 51 4.27 -5.23 9.32
CA GLU A 51 3.10 -4.76 8.59
C GLU A 51 3.58 -4.16 7.27
N SER A 52 2.96 -4.57 6.17
CA SER A 52 3.27 -4.06 4.84
C SER A 52 2.03 -4.06 3.95
N ALA A 53 2.06 -3.17 2.97
CA ALA A 53 1.09 -3.11 1.89
C ALA A 53 1.84 -2.97 0.56
N TYR A 54 1.31 -3.62 -0.48
CA TYR A 54 1.84 -3.54 -1.84
C TYR A 54 0.70 -3.34 -2.82
N GLY A 55 0.81 -2.36 -3.70
CA GLY A 55 -0.18 -2.20 -4.77
C GLY A 55 -0.13 -0.85 -5.47
N VAL A 56 -1.20 -0.58 -6.21
CA VAL A 56 -1.47 0.74 -6.78
C VAL A 56 -2.17 1.59 -5.73
N LEU A 57 -1.74 2.85 -5.60
CA LEU A 57 -2.40 3.79 -4.71
C LEU A 57 -3.57 4.45 -5.44
N VAL A 58 -4.65 4.67 -4.69
CA VAL A 58 -5.87 5.32 -5.17
C VAL A 58 -6.23 6.49 -4.27
N SER A 59 -6.88 7.50 -4.84
CA SER A 59 -7.63 8.51 -4.10
C SER A 59 -9.10 8.10 -4.05
N ASP A 60 -9.83 8.51 -3.00
CA ASP A 60 -11.30 8.40 -2.96
C ASP A 60 -12.00 9.37 -3.93
N GLU A 61 -11.21 10.16 -4.67
CA GLU A 61 -11.64 11.02 -5.77
C GLU A 61 -11.33 10.44 -7.17
N ASP A 62 -10.61 9.32 -7.25
CA ASP A 62 -10.25 8.72 -8.54
C ASP A 62 -11.49 8.20 -9.28
N THR A 63 -11.55 8.45 -10.58
CA THR A 63 -12.69 8.05 -11.42
C THR A 63 -12.34 6.90 -12.36
N ILE A 64 -13.31 6.03 -12.63
CA ILE A 64 -13.26 5.04 -13.71
C ILE A 64 -14.15 5.55 -14.85
N ASP A 65 -13.55 5.80 -16.02
CA ASP A 65 -14.23 6.40 -17.18
C ASP A 65 -14.94 7.74 -16.89
N GLY A 66 -14.42 8.51 -15.94
CA GLY A 66 -14.98 9.81 -15.54
C GLY A 66 -16.15 9.72 -14.54
N GLU A 67 -16.47 8.52 -14.05
CA GLU A 67 -17.48 8.31 -13.00
C GLU A 67 -16.84 7.77 -11.71
N LEU A 68 -17.37 8.20 -10.56
CA LEU A 68 -16.83 7.84 -9.25
C LEU A 68 -17.39 6.49 -8.78
N PRO A 69 -16.56 5.46 -8.53
CA PRO A 69 -17.01 4.24 -7.87
C PRO A 69 -17.21 4.46 -6.36
N LYS A 70 -17.69 3.41 -5.66
CA LYS A 70 -17.66 3.41 -4.20
C LYS A 70 -16.25 3.11 -3.70
N TYR A 71 -15.84 3.77 -2.64
CA TYR A 71 -14.58 3.52 -1.96
C TYR A 71 -14.84 2.98 -0.56
N ASN A 72 -14.15 1.90 -0.18
CA ASN A 72 -14.32 1.27 1.12
C ASN A 72 -12.97 0.97 1.78
N CYS A 73 -12.70 1.64 2.89
CA CYS A 73 -11.51 1.39 3.71
C CYS A 73 -11.73 0.11 4.52
N ILE A 74 -11.02 -0.97 4.20
CA ILE A 74 -11.17 -2.27 4.88
C ILE A 74 -10.27 -2.39 6.11
N GLU A 75 -9.17 -1.64 6.15
CA GLU A 75 -8.18 -1.69 7.21
C GLU A 75 -7.40 -0.37 7.27
N THR A 76 -6.96 0.02 8.46
CA THR A 76 -5.99 1.11 8.63
C THR A 76 -4.73 0.57 9.26
N ILE A 77 -3.63 0.75 8.54
CA ILE A 77 -2.29 0.38 8.92
C ILE A 77 -1.59 1.65 9.46
N SER A 78 -1.19 1.64 10.74
CA SER A 78 -0.57 2.80 11.39
C SER A 78 0.30 2.40 12.59
N PHE A 79 1.21 3.31 13.00
CA PHE A 79 1.95 3.16 14.26
C PHE A 79 1.09 3.33 15.52
N LEU A 80 -0.05 4.02 15.40
CA LEU A 80 -0.91 4.36 16.51
C LEU A 80 -1.78 3.17 16.91
N LYS A 81 -1.25 2.27 17.74
CA LYS A 81 -2.06 1.21 18.36
C LYS A 81 -2.74 1.75 19.61
N GLY A 82 -4.08 1.82 19.58
CA GLY A 82 -4.86 2.28 20.73
C GLY A 82 -4.67 3.76 21.08
N GLN A 83 -4.37 4.61 20.09
CA GLN A 83 -4.15 6.07 20.22
C GLN A 83 -2.84 6.49 20.91
N SER A 84 -1.86 5.59 21.02
CA SER A 84 -0.52 5.92 21.51
C SER A 84 0.56 5.32 20.62
N TYR A 85 1.66 6.04 20.46
CA TYR A 85 2.90 5.48 19.92
C TYR A 85 3.56 4.60 20.97
N GLU A 86 4.05 3.45 20.53
CA GLU A 86 4.95 2.67 21.36
C GLU A 86 6.37 3.21 21.21
N ASP A 87 7.05 3.43 22.34
CA ASP A 87 8.47 3.76 22.31
C ASP A 87 9.28 2.61 21.69
N GLY A 88 10.23 2.95 20.81
CA GLY A 88 11.08 1.96 20.17
C GLY A 88 11.88 2.51 18.99
N TRP A 89 12.64 1.60 18.37
CA TRP A 89 13.28 1.84 17.08
C TRP A 89 12.43 1.15 16.02
N TYR A 90 12.14 1.86 14.94
CA TYR A 90 11.35 1.35 13.84
C TYR A 90 12.15 1.41 12.55
N LEU A 91 11.99 0.39 11.72
CA LEU A 91 12.45 0.40 10.34
C LEU A 91 11.23 0.63 9.46
N ILE A 92 11.40 1.51 8.47
CA ILE A 92 10.39 1.83 7.48
C ILE A 92 11.05 1.69 6.13
N HIS A 93 10.35 0.99 5.25
CA HIS A 93 10.78 0.72 3.90
C HIS A 93 9.72 1.20 2.94
N THR A 94 10.15 2.01 1.98
CA THR A 94 9.35 2.42 0.83
C THR A 94 10.07 1.98 -0.44
N ALA A 95 9.34 1.32 -1.33
CA ALA A 95 9.77 1.01 -2.69
C ALA A 95 8.72 1.56 -3.66
N LEU A 96 8.64 2.89 -3.71
CA LEU A 96 7.63 3.63 -4.47
C LEU A 96 8.09 3.93 -5.89
N SER A 97 7.16 3.81 -6.84
CA SER A 97 7.39 3.92 -8.27
C SER A 97 6.12 4.37 -9.00
N LYS A 98 6.16 4.39 -10.33
CA LYS A 98 4.95 4.54 -11.17
C LYS A 98 4.38 3.16 -11.47
N GLY A 99 3.06 3.01 -11.36
CA GLY A 99 2.39 1.74 -11.62
C GLY A 99 1.07 1.91 -12.37
N SER A 100 0.55 0.78 -12.84
CA SER A 100 -0.81 0.70 -13.36
C SER A 100 -1.37 -0.70 -13.16
N ILE A 101 -2.69 -0.79 -13.01
CA ILE A 101 -3.44 -2.04 -13.08
C ILE A 101 -4.40 -1.95 -14.26
N GLN A 102 -4.51 -3.05 -15.01
CA GLN A 102 -5.48 -3.19 -16.08
C GLN A 102 -6.04 -4.60 -16.08
N PHE A 103 -7.36 -4.73 -16.17
CA PHE A 103 -8.01 -6.02 -16.36
C PHE A 103 -9.37 -5.86 -17.03
N GLU A 104 -9.83 -6.95 -17.63
CA GLU A 104 -11.16 -7.04 -18.22
C GLU A 104 -12.04 -8.01 -17.44
N PHE A 105 -13.33 -7.67 -17.30
CA PHE A 105 -14.32 -8.60 -16.75
C PHE A 105 -15.67 -8.49 -17.48
N GLN A 106 -16.52 -9.50 -17.29
CA GLN A 106 -17.89 -9.47 -17.79
C GLN A 106 -18.85 -9.11 -16.65
N PRO A 107 -19.53 -7.94 -16.69
CA PRO A 107 -20.49 -7.57 -15.67
C PRO A 107 -21.64 -8.59 -15.59
N GLU A 108 -21.90 -9.13 -14.40
CA GLU A 108 -23.04 -10.02 -14.19
C GLU A 108 -24.36 -9.27 -14.39
N GLY A 109 -25.27 -9.83 -15.18
CA GLY A 109 -26.62 -9.29 -15.35
C GLY A 109 -26.75 -8.10 -16.31
N GLY A 110 -25.79 -7.88 -17.22
CA GLY A 110 -25.96 -6.98 -18.36
C GLY A 110 -24.87 -5.93 -18.49
N SER A 111 -25.26 -4.67 -18.71
CA SER A 111 -24.34 -3.54 -18.83
C SER A 111 -23.66 -3.23 -17.50
N PHE A 112 -22.42 -2.75 -17.58
CA PHE A 112 -21.70 -2.20 -16.43
C PHE A 112 -22.47 -1.02 -15.82
N ASP A 113 -22.41 -0.89 -14.50
CA ASP A 113 -22.98 0.21 -13.72
C ASP A 113 -21.96 0.55 -12.63
N ILE A 114 -21.38 1.75 -12.70
CA ILE A 114 -20.33 2.20 -11.77
C ILE A 114 -20.79 2.19 -10.31
N ASN A 115 -22.08 2.39 -10.04
CA ASN A 115 -22.62 2.41 -8.68
C ASN A 115 -22.64 1.02 -8.01
N GLN A 116 -22.44 -0.03 -8.80
CA GLN A 116 -22.30 -1.41 -8.35
C GLN A 116 -20.84 -1.81 -8.14
N LEU A 117 -19.88 -0.95 -8.52
CA LEU A 117 -18.45 -1.13 -8.31
C LEU A 117 -18.02 -0.48 -6.99
N GLU A 118 -17.28 -1.23 -6.19
CA GLU A 118 -16.61 -0.79 -4.97
C GLU A 118 -15.12 -1.12 -5.08
N LEU A 119 -14.26 -0.13 -4.85
CA LEU A 119 -12.82 -0.30 -4.68
C LEU A 119 -12.54 -0.40 -3.18
N GLN A 120 -12.02 -1.56 -2.77
CA GLN A 120 -11.55 -1.76 -1.40
C GLN A 120 -10.09 -1.38 -1.28
N TYR A 121 -9.72 -0.72 -0.19
CA TYR A 121 -8.36 -0.29 0.05
C TYR A 121 -7.95 -0.40 1.52
N GLN A 122 -6.64 -0.60 1.72
CA GLN A 122 -5.98 -0.43 3.01
C GLN A 122 -5.48 1.00 3.12
N LYS A 123 -5.87 1.71 4.19
CA LYS A 123 -5.32 3.03 4.48
C LYS A 123 -4.01 2.87 5.22
N LEU A 124 -2.92 3.39 4.68
CA LEU A 124 -1.67 3.60 5.39
C LEU A 124 -1.65 5.02 5.97
N ASP A 125 -1.42 5.14 7.27
CA ASP A 125 -1.30 6.44 7.95
C ASP A 125 -0.04 6.48 8.82
N LEU A 126 1.07 6.89 8.19
CA LEU A 126 2.35 7.13 8.85
C LEU A 126 2.71 8.62 8.82
N GLY A 127 1.71 9.52 8.75
CA GLY A 127 1.82 10.95 8.43
C GLY A 127 2.66 11.82 9.37
N GLU A 128 3.38 11.25 10.34
CA GLU A 128 4.50 11.92 11.01
C GLU A 128 5.80 11.85 10.20
N LEU A 129 5.80 11.12 9.09
CA LEU A 129 6.95 10.83 8.26
C LEU A 129 6.68 11.22 6.82
N SER A 130 7.71 11.72 6.17
CA SER A 130 7.65 12.19 4.79
C SER A 130 8.70 11.53 3.92
N ASP A 131 8.32 11.15 2.71
CA ASP A 131 9.22 10.84 1.61
C ASP A 131 9.61 12.13 0.87
N ASP A 132 10.86 12.22 0.41
CA ASP A 132 11.39 13.41 -0.26
C ASP A 132 10.69 13.75 -1.59
N ILE A 133 10.07 12.76 -2.23
CA ILE A 133 9.38 12.89 -3.52
C ILE A 133 7.86 12.98 -3.30
N TYR A 134 7.31 12.11 -2.46
CA TYR A 134 5.86 11.92 -2.33
C TYR A 134 5.22 12.63 -1.15
N GLY A 135 6.02 13.26 -0.27
CA GLY A 135 5.50 13.96 0.90
C GLY A 135 5.07 12.99 2.01
N ASP A 136 4.03 13.36 2.76
CA ASP A 136 3.56 12.59 3.89
C ASP A 136 3.21 11.15 3.48
N LEU A 137 3.65 10.17 4.28
CA LEU A 137 3.38 8.76 4.04
C LEU A 137 1.95 8.38 4.45
N GLN A 138 0.98 8.94 3.72
CA GLN A 138 -0.45 8.71 3.87
C GLN A 138 -1.06 8.29 2.53
N PHE A 139 -1.49 7.04 2.44
CA PHE A 139 -1.91 6.47 1.16
C PHE A 139 -3.09 5.51 1.33
N ASN A 140 -3.91 5.38 0.29
CA ASN A 140 -4.87 4.28 0.19
C ASN A 140 -4.33 3.28 -0.83
N ILE A 141 -3.93 2.10 -0.38
CA ILE A 141 -3.44 1.03 -1.25
C ILE A 141 -4.63 0.17 -1.66
N LEU A 142 -4.88 0.11 -2.97
CA LEU A 142 -5.95 -0.70 -3.53
C LEU A 142 -5.75 -2.19 -3.22
N SER A 143 -6.79 -2.84 -2.71
CA SER A 143 -6.79 -4.25 -2.31
C SER A 143 -7.66 -5.12 -3.18
N ASP A 144 -8.85 -4.64 -3.58
CA ASP A 144 -9.79 -5.43 -4.37
C ASP A 144 -10.76 -4.55 -5.17
N PHE A 145 -11.33 -5.12 -6.23
CA PHE A 145 -12.45 -4.57 -6.97
C PHE A 145 -13.67 -5.46 -6.73
N ILE A 146 -14.71 -4.91 -6.10
CA ILE A 146 -15.94 -5.62 -5.80
C ILE A 146 -17.04 -5.14 -6.75
N TYR A 147 -17.62 -6.05 -7.54
CA TYR A 147 -18.77 -5.76 -8.39
C TYR A 147 -20.00 -6.54 -7.91
N LYS A 148 -21.08 -5.83 -7.58
CA LYS A 148 -22.33 -6.41 -7.02
C LYS A 148 -22.07 -7.34 -5.81
N GLY A 149 -21.13 -6.94 -4.95
CA GLY A 149 -20.79 -7.66 -3.72
C GLY A 149 -19.89 -8.89 -3.91
N ARG A 150 -19.28 -9.07 -5.09
CA ARG A 150 -18.29 -10.14 -5.35
C ARG A 150 -16.98 -9.56 -5.84
N SER A 151 -15.87 -10.12 -5.37
CA SER A 151 -14.54 -9.80 -5.91
C SER A 151 -14.49 -10.13 -7.40
N ILE A 152 -13.94 -9.20 -8.16
CA ILE A 152 -13.66 -9.38 -9.58
C ILE A 152 -12.36 -10.16 -9.66
N ILE A 153 -12.49 -11.45 -9.95
CA ILE A 153 -11.34 -12.30 -10.27
C ILE A 153 -11.05 -12.10 -11.75
N GLU A 154 -9.80 -11.75 -12.07
CA GLU A 154 -9.34 -11.65 -13.44
C GLU A 154 -9.63 -12.96 -14.19
N TYR A 155 -10.22 -12.86 -15.37
CA TYR A 155 -10.54 -14.03 -16.19
C TYR A 155 -9.23 -14.72 -16.57
N GLN A 156 -8.95 -15.88 -15.96
CA GLN A 156 -7.87 -16.75 -16.41
C GLN A 156 -8.28 -17.34 -17.77
N ASN A 157 -7.60 -16.92 -18.84
CA ASN A 157 -7.67 -17.59 -20.13
C ASN A 157 -7.01 -18.98 -20.07
#